data_AF-A0A1X7UY51-F1
#
_entry.id   AF-A0A1X7UY51-F1
#
_cell.length_a   1.000
_cell.length_b   1.000
_cell.length_c   1.000
_cell.angle_alpha   90.00
_cell.angle_beta   90.00
_cell.angle_gamma   90.00
#
_symmetry.space_group_name_H-M   'P 1'
#
loop_
_entity.id
_entity.type
_entity.pdbx_description
1 polymer ?
#
loop_
_entity_poly.entity_id
_entity_poly.type
_entity_poly.pdbx_seq_one_letter_code
_entity_poly.pdbx_strand_id
1 'polypeptide(L)'
;EVIQNADDARATEVKFYLDYRNLETLPISLLQSQSGVSARDQEELSKQFTGPALLSYNNAPFREEDWEGIQTTYQSVKANSPNKVGKFGIGFNSVYHIT
;
A
#
# COMPACT_ATOMS: atom_id res chain seq x y z
N GLU A 1 7.74 10.58 0.69
CA GLU A 1 6.34 10.14 0.81
C GLU A 1 6.11 9.11 1.91
N VAL A 2 6.59 7.87 1.83
CA VAL A 2 6.25 6.83 2.84
C VAL A 2 6.62 7.21 4.29
N ILE A 3 7.80 7.82 4.50
CA ILE A 3 8.21 8.33 5.82
C ILE A 3 7.30 9.47 6.30
N GLN A 4 6.87 10.36 5.40
CA GLN A 4 5.97 11.46 5.75
C GLN A 4 4.58 10.95 6.12
N ASN A 5 4.07 9.90 5.45
CA ASN A 5 2.82 9.26 5.83
C ASN A 5 2.89 8.66 7.23
N ALA A 6 4.04 8.09 7.62
CA ALA A 6 4.26 7.59 8.97
C ALA A 6 4.29 8.71 10.01
N ASP A 7 4.93 9.84 9.69
CA ASP A 7 4.95 11.04 10.54
C ASP A 7 3.55 11.65 10.73
N ASP A 8 2.76 11.78 9.66
CA ASP A 8 1.37 12.21 9.70
C ASP A 8 0.50 11.30 10.60
N ALA A 9 0.80 10.00 10.61
CA ALA A 9 0.15 9.00 11.46
C ALA A 9 0.67 9.01 12.91
N ARG A 10 1.67 9.85 13.21
CA ARG A 10 2.39 9.95 14.49
C ARG A 10 3.13 8.67 14.87
N ALA A 11 3.64 7.94 13.88
CA ALA A 11 4.53 6.82 14.12
C ALA A 11 5.83 7.31 14.80
N THR A 12 6.37 6.50 15.70
CA THR A 12 7.66 6.74 16.34
C THR A 12 8.76 5.85 15.78
N GLU A 13 8.40 4.85 14.97
CA GLU A 13 9.33 3.95 14.30
C GLU A 13 8.89 3.71 12.86
N VAL A 14 9.86 3.75 11.95
CA VAL A 14 9.71 3.34 10.54
C VAL A 14 10.83 2.36 10.20
N LYS A 15 10.48 1.26 9.54
CA LYS A 15 11.43 0.23 9.09
C LYS A 15 11.22 -0.02 7.61
N PHE A 16 12.33 -0.10 6.88
CA PHE A 16 12.36 -0.58 5.50
C PHE A 16 13.11 -1.90 5.45
N TYR A 17 12.56 -2.86 4.74
CA TYR A 17 13.18 -4.17 4.57
C TYR A 17 13.06 -4.61 3.12
N LEU A 18 14.19 -4.84 2.47
CA LEU A 18 14.22 -5.38 1.12
C LEU A 18 14.24 -6.91 1.23
N ASP A 19 13.08 -7.50 0.96
CA ASP A 19 12.87 -8.94 0.98
C ASP A 19 13.16 -9.51 -0.41
N TYR A 20 14.20 -10.32 -0.53
CA TYR A 20 14.58 -10.97 -1.79
C TYR A 20 13.99 -12.38 -1.96
N ARG A 21 13.14 -12.83 -1.04
CA ARG A 21 12.52 -14.15 -1.14
C ARG A 21 11.56 -14.19 -2.33
N ASN A 22 11.47 -15.36 -2.97
CA ASN A 22 10.37 -15.71 -3.86
C ASN A 22 9.40 -16.58 -3.06
N LEU A 23 8.16 -16.16 -2.97
CA LEU A 23 7.08 -16.91 -2.35
C LEU A 23 6.62 -18.01 -3.32
N GLU A 24 6.32 -19.20 -2.81
CA GLU A 24 5.82 -20.29 -3.66
C GLU A 24 4.41 -19.99 -4.18
N THR A 25 3.57 -19.40 -3.32
CA THR A 25 2.20 -19.01 -3.66
C THR A 25 1.81 -17.73 -2.92
N LEU A 26 0.89 -16.95 -3.50
CA LEU A 26 0.18 -15.92 -2.73
C LEU A 26 -0.86 -16.58 -1.80
N PRO A 27 -1.16 -15.97 -0.63
CA PRO A 27 -2.31 -16.37 0.15
C PRO A 27 -3.58 -16.37 -0.71
N ILE A 28 -4.30 -17.48 -0.69
CA ILE A 28 -5.53 -17.68 -1.47
C ILE A 28 -6.56 -16.57 -1.20
N SER A 29 -6.60 -16.04 0.03
CA SER A 29 -7.46 -14.91 0.41
C SER A 29 -7.19 -13.62 -0.38
N LEU A 30 -5.97 -13.41 -0.88
CA LEU A 30 -5.64 -12.27 -1.72
C LEU A 30 -6.09 -12.48 -3.18
N LEU A 31 -6.12 -13.72 -3.65
CA LEU A 31 -6.50 -14.10 -5.01
C LEU A 31 -8.02 -14.29 -5.19
N GLN A 32 -8.73 -14.64 -4.12
CA GLN A 32 -10.18 -14.92 -4.15
C GLN A 32 -11.07 -13.68 -4.05
N SER A 33 -10.49 -12.49 -3.89
CA SER A 33 -11.24 -11.29 -3.52
C SER A 33 -12.11 -10.68 -4.62
N GLN A 34 -12.08 -11.21 -5.87
CA GLN A 34 -12.85 -10.62 -6.98
C GLN A 34 -13.61 -11.66 -7.82
N SER A 35 -14.94 -11.57 -7.75
CA SER A 35 -15.86 -12.22 -8.69
C SER A 35 -15.53 -11.81 -10.12
N GLY A 36 -15.21 -12.76 -11.01
CA GLY A 36 -14.94 -12.48 -12.43
C GLY A 36 -13.46 -12.55 -12.86
N VAL A 37 -12.53 -12.81 -11.93
CA VAL A 37 -11.12 -13.06 -12.26
C VAL A 37 -10.96 -14.50 -12.75
N SER A 38 -10.47 -14.68 -13.97
CA SER A 38 -10.29 -16.03 -14.55
C SER A 38 -9.13 -16.77 -13.89
N ALA A 39 -9.07 -18.10 -14.04
CA ALA A 39 -7.94 -18.89 -13.55
C ALA A 39 -6.59 -18.43 -14.14
N ARG A 40 -6.60 -17.91 -15.37
CA ARG A 40 -5.40 -17.35 -16.01
C ARG A 40 -4.95 -16.05 -15.36
N ASP A 41 -5.90 -15.17 -15.03
CA ASP A 41 -5.60 -13.91 -14.34
C ASP A 41 -5.03 -14.18 -12.95
N GLN A 42 -5.55 -15.18 -12.24
CA GLN A 42 -5.00 -15.61 -10.94
C GLN A 42 -3.57 -16.14 -11.06
N GLU A 43 -3.28 -16.91 -12.10
CA GLU A 43 -1.93 -17.42 -12.37
C GLU A 43 -0.94 -16.27 -12.65
N GLU A 44 -1.33 -15.30 -13.47
CA GLU A 44 -0.50 -14.14 -13.79
C GLU A 44 -0.27 -13.24 -12.57
N LEU A 45 -1.32 -12.96 -11.77
CA LEU A 45 -1.19 -12.24 -10.50
C LEU A 45 -0.24 -12.97 -9.54
N SER A 46 -0.36 -14.29 -9.44
CA SER A 46 0.52 -15.11 -8.61
C SER A 46 1.97 -15.00 -9.07
N LYS A 47 2.26 -15.05 -10.37
CA LYS A 47 3.62 -14.87 -10.90
C LYS A 47 4.16 -13.46 -10.63
N GLN A 48 3.31 -12.44 -10.76
CA GLN A 48 3.73 -11.04 -10.65
C GLN A 48 4.07 -10.65 -9.21
N PHE A 49 3.29 -11.12 -8.22
CA PHE A 49 3.39 -10.63 -6.83
C PHE A 49 4.04 -11.61 -5.84
N THR A 50 4.67 -12.70 -6.31
CA THR A 50 5.42 -13.65 -5.46
C THR A 50 6.92 -13.35 -5.36
N GLY A 51 7.43 -12.39 -6.15
CA GLY A 51 8.85 -12.06 -6.19
C GLY A 51 9.35 -11.16 -5.04
N PRO A 52 10.61 -10.68 -5.14
CA PRO A 52 11.20 -9.73 -4.21
C PRO A 52 10.35 -8.48 -3.99
N ALA A 53 10.31 -7.96 -2.77
CA ALA A 53 9.51 -6.80 -2.39
C ALA A 53 10.25 -5.87 -1.43
N LEU A 54 10.01 -4.55 -1.58
CA LEU A 54 10.39 -3.57 -0.58
C LEU A 54 9.25 -3.42 0.43
N LEU A 55 9.45 -3.93 1.64
CA LEU A 55 8.50 -3.80 2.73
C LEU A 55 8.73 -2.49 3.48
N SER A 56 7.65 -1.77 3.75
CA SER A 56 7.65 -0.59 4.62
C SER A 56 6.73 -0.83 5.82
N TYR A 57 7.27 -0.63 7.02
CA TYR A 57 6.56 -0.72 8.28
C TYR A 57 6.62 0.61 9.02
N ASN A 58 5.52 0.97 9.68
CA ASN A 58 5.52 1.97 10.74
C ASN A 58 4.61 1.48 11.88
N ASN A 59 4.85 1.97 13.09
CA ASN A 59 4.13 1.50 14.28
C ASN A 59 2.82 2.25 14.58
N ALA A 60 2.35 3.12 13.69
CA ALA A 60 1.03 3.74 13.81
C ALA A 60 -0.03 2.88 13.11
N PRO A 61 -1.16 2.56 13.78
CA PRO A 61 -2.25 1.82 13.16
C PRO A 61 -3.03 2.71 12.18
N PHE A 62 -3.59 2.10 11.14
CA PHE A 62 -4.56 2.75 10.27
C PHE A 62 -5.85 3.10 11.02
N ARG A 63 -6.39 4.28 10.74
CA ARG A 63 -7.75 4.70 11.14
C ARG A 63 -8.74 4.44 10.01
N GLU A 64 -10.02 4.54 10.30
CA GLU A 64 -11.10 4.37 9.31
C GLU A 64 -10.91 5.33 8.12
N GLU A 65 -10.61 6.59 8.40
CA GLU A 65 -10.34 7.59 7.35
C GLU A 65 -9.09 7.27 6.50
N ASP A 66 -8.09 6.60 7.07
CA ASP A 66 -6.87 6.21 6.33
C ASP A 66 -7.17 5.08 5.34
N TRP A 67 -8.09 4.18 5.69
CA TRP A 67 -8.58 3.11 4.80
C TRP A 67 -9.36 3.66 3.60
N GLU A 68 -10.21 4.66 3.82
CA GLU A 68 -10.90 5.35 2.73
C GLU A 68 -9.92 6.11 1.82
N GLY A 69 -8.95 6.79 2.44
CA GLY A 69 -7.94 7.58 1.75
C GLY A 69 -7.00 6.76 0.87
N ILE A 70 -6.57 5.57 1.30
CA ILE A 70 -5.66 4.73 0.51
C ILE A 70 -6.32 4.10 -0.72
N GLN A 71 -7.64 3.91 -0.69
CA GLN A 71 -8.41 3.38 -1.81
C GLN A 71 -8.72 4.44 -2.88
N THR A 72 -8.59 5.72 -2.53
CA THR A 72 -8.90 6.85 -3.41
C THR A 72 -7.63 7.42 -4.05
N THR A 73 -7.17 6.78 -5.12
CA THR A 73 -5.94 7.14 -5.86
C THR A 73 -5.96 8.56 -6.47
N TYR A 74 -7.15 9.17 -6.56
CA TYR A 74 -7.41 10.48 -7.19
C TYR A 74 -8.06 11.54 -6.30
N GLN A 75 -8.46 11.23 -5.05
CA GLN A 75 -9.19 12.18 -4.20
C GLN A 75 -8.54 12.31 -2.82
N SER A 76 -7.85 13.43 -2.60
CA SER A 76 -7.36 13.77 -1.27
C SER A 76 -8.55 14.12 -0.35
N VAL A 77 -8.83 13.25 0.61
CA VAL A 77 -9.68 13.57 1.78
C VAL A 77 -9.03 14.67 2.65
N LYS A 78 -7.73 14.97 2.42
CA LYS A 78 -6.92 15.92 3.18
C LYS A 78 -7.15 17.40 2.82
N ALA A 79 -8.04 17.75 1.89
CA ALA A 79 -8.31 19.15 1.52
C ALA A 79 -8.76 20.02 2.72
N ASN A 80 -9.39 19.40 3.73
CA ASN A 80 -9.91 20.09 4.93
C ASN A 80 -9.00 20.00 6.17
N SER A 81 -7.79 19.45 6.09
CA SER A 81 -6.87 19.31 7.24
C SER A 81 -5.64 20.22 7.10
N PRO A 82 -5.67 21.46 7.62
CA PRO A 82 -4.57 22.42 7.45
C PRO A 82 -3.25 22.00 8.11
N ASN A 83 -3.28 21.04 9.05
CA ASN A 83 -2.11 20.53 9.77
C ASN A 83 -1.54 19.22 9.22
N LYS A 84 -2.12 18.65 8.16
CA LYS A 84 -1.59 17.44 7.50
C LYS A 84 -0.87 17.86 6.22
N VAL A 85 0.39 17.45 6.07
CA VAL A 85 1.19 17.76 4.87
C VAL A 85 0.89 16.71 3.79
N GLY A 86 0.90 17.11 2.51
CA GLY A 86 0.46 16.26 1.39
C GLY A 86 -0.96 16.59 0.91
N LYS A 87 -1.12 17.80 0.36
CA LYS A 87 -2.39 18.45 -0.01
C LYS A 87 -3.17 17.77 -1.16
N PHE A 88 -2.71 16.62 -1.65
CA PHE A 88 -3.24 16.02 -2.88
C PHE A 88 -3.38 14.50 -2.85
N GLY A 89 -3.00 13.80 -1.77
CA GLY A 89 -3.06 12.32 -1.74
C GLY A 89 -2.14 11.61 -2.75
N ILE A 90 -1.49 12.37 -3.64
CA ILE A 90 -0.59 11.89 -4.69
C ILE A 90 0.75 11.35 -4.17
N GLY A 91 1.13 11.68 -2.94
CA GLY A 91 2.40 11.26 -2.37
C GLY A 91 2.52 9.74 -2.31
N PHE A 92 1.44 9.06 -1.94
CA PHE A 92 1.42 7.61 -1.93
C PHE A 92 1.66 7.02 -3.33
N ASN A 93 1.17 7.67 -4.40
CA ASN A 93 1.36 7.20 -5.78
C ASN A 93 2.83 7.14 -6.20
N SER A 94 3.76 7.74 -5.44
CA SER A 94 5.20 7.55 -5.68
C SER A 94 5.64 6.09 -5.62
N VAL A 95 4.92 5.21 -4.89
CA VAL A 95 5.21 3.76 -4.83
C VAL A 95 5.09 3.07 -6.19
N TYR A 96 4.31 3.63 -7.13
CA TYR A 96 4.15 3.10 -8.49
C TYR A 96 5.40 3.16 -9.36
N HIS A 97 6.47 3.83 -8.92
CA HIS A 97 7.78 3.72 -9.56
C HIS A 97 8.47 2.38 -9.29
N ILE A 98 8.02 1.66 -8.25
CA ILE A 98 8.60 0.38 -7.82
C ILE A 98 7.63 -0.78 -8.11
N THR A 99 6.34 -0.62 -7.81
CA THR A 99 5.32 -1.69 -7.97
C THR A 99 3.95 -1.17 -8.33
#